data_AF-A0A497J6R5-F1
#
_entry.id   AF-A0A497J6R5-F1
#
_cell.length_a   1.000
_cell.length_b   1.000
_cell.length_c   1.000
_cell.angle_alpha   90.00
_cell.angle_beta   90.00
_cell.angle_gamma   90.00
#
_symmetry.space_group_name_H-M   'P 1'
#
loop_
_entity.id
_entity.type
_entity.pdbx_description
1 polymer ?
#
loop_
_entity_poly.entity_id
_entity_poly.type
_entity_poly.pdbx_seq_one_letter_code
_entity_poly.pdbx_strand_id
1 'polypeptide(L)'
;MEVAVNLSVIAGDSSLESVINKVIAGEKGAKSQLIDTLANHIVDHYHIVTSPQWNLYCYANGVYVECENDVRQLIEEYGSFYGVSHHITTRVVNEIIEKVKRLTYRSPADLEPSRWYLALENGLLNVKKWVTEGELTLEEYNPKVFKRAKINAEFTPPPEGMNEDNWFEYGPKLCPNIHNAFVSWVGPNNARLLYEIVGYCLWPDYPIHVAFMLVGEGSNGKSTFINLLRTFLGHGNYASIPLQLLTTNRFLIGELYGKLANVFPDLPKTPLINTGIFKALTGQDEVYADIKHKKGFSFVNYAKMICSANELPAVTDNTYAFWRRWVVVEFPNRFPPDPNFIHTFTTRDELNGLLIMTLHALRALLKRGSFTVVGDFKETWLRRANSVYAFIQDMVEFCGDTRDCYTPKDELYAAYADWCADNDVTAVSQTKFTQEFKRLTGSKARLGKVREGGKLTRVWYGVRLKYEVAEEEEPVGLQQYLEVRGTPETETKDHEDRHESRPEELAQTPDKTPSPPLAKPEATTIVGRILIVKGCVEESVLFEEAEKQGLTKDEAEAALAKLISLGLVEEVPYGSTTQYCPK
;
A
#
# COMPACT_ATOMS: atom_id res chain seq x y z
N MET A 1 -5.54 -11.49 -32.94
CA MET A 1 -5.78 -12.87 -33.38
C MET A 1 -5.05 -13.04 -34.70
N GLU A 2 -4.07 -13.95 -34.82
CA GLU A 2 -3.88 -14.58 -36.13
C GLU A 2 -5.03 -15.59 -36.26
N VAL A 3 -6.26 -15.10 -36.45
CA VAL A 3 -7.19 -15.86 -37.27
C VAL A 3 -6.73 -15.61 -38.69
N ALA A 4 -5.58 -16.23 -39.02
CA ALA A 4 -5.33 -16.57 -40.39
C ALA A 4 -6.55 -17.38 -40.79
N VAL A 5 -7.33 -16.82 -41.72
CA VAL A 5 -8.46 -17.48 -42.33
C VAL A 5 -7.99 -18.86 -42.72
N ASN A 6 -8.43 -19.87 -41.97
CA ASN A 6 -8.08 -21.22 -42.32
C ASN A 6 -8.98 -21.56 -43.50
N LEU A 7 -8.47 -21.37 -44.71
CA LEU A 7 -9.20 -21.62 -45.95
C LEU A 7 -9.75 -23.07 -46.00
N SER A 8 -9.16 -23.99 -45.24
CA SER A 8 -9.70 -25.35 -45.08
C SER A 8 -10.98 -25.42 -44.23
N VAL A 9 -11.17 -24.52 -43.26
CA VAL A 9 -12.43 -24.35 -42.50
C VAL A 9 -13.50 -23.74 -43.39
N ILE A 10 -13.11 -22.82 -44.27
CA ILE A 10 -14.04 -22.18 -45.20
C ILE A 10 -14.53 -23.16 -46.28
N ALA A 11 -13.65 -23.96 -46.89
CA ALA A 11 -14.00 -24.73 -48.09
C ALA A 11 -14.68 -26.10 -47.84
N GLY A 12 -15.09 -26.41 -46.61
CA GLY A 12 -15.49 -27.78 -46.21
C GLY A 12 -16.96 -27.99 -45.82
N ASP A 13 -17.76 -26.93 -45.64
CA ASP A 13 -19.14 -27.07 -45.12
C ASP A 13 -20.19 -27.14 -46.23
N SER A 14 -20.56 -28.38 -46.59
CA SER A 14 -21.60 -28.67 -47.58
C SER A 14 -22.98 -28.07 -47.27
N SER A 15 -23.30 -27.84 -45.98
CA SER A 15 -24.55 -27.18 -45.58
C SER A 15 -24.49 -25.69 -45.89
N LEU A 16 -23.36 -25.05 -45.60
CA LEU A 16 -23.13 -23.64 -45.92
C LEU A 16 -23.16 -23.41 -47.44
N GLU A 17 -22.48 -24.26 -48.23
CA GLU A 17 -22.49 -24.19 -49.69
C GLU A 17 -23.90 -24.34 -50.28
N SER A 18 -24.71 -25.27 -49.75
CA SER A 18 -26.10 -25.45 -50.19
C SER A 18 -26.92 -24.18 -49.99
N VAL A 19 -26.79 -23.54 -48.84
CA VAL A 19 -27.52 -22.30 -48.52
C VAL A 19 -27.02 -21.13 -49.37
N ILE A 20 -25.71 -21.04 -49.61
CA ILE A 20 -25.12 -20.02 -50.49
C ILE A 20 -25.69 -20.14 -51.90
N ASN A 21 -25.79 -21.34 -52.45
CA ASN A 21 -26.37 -21.56 -53.78
C ASN A 21 -27.83 -21.08 -53.86
N LYS A 22 -28.63 -21.28 -52.81
CA LYS A 22 -30.00 -20.75 -52.73
C LYS A 22 -30.03 -19.22 -52.67
N VAL A 23 -29.07 -18.60 -51.99
CA VAL A 23 -28.93 -17.14 -51.94
C VAL A 23 -28.59 -16.59 -53.32
N ILE A 24 -27.64 -17.20 -54.03
CA ILE A 24 -27.26 -16.85 -55.40
C ILE A 24 -28.45 -17.00 -56.36
N ALA A 25 -29.24 -18.07 -56.19
CA ALA A 25 -30.46 -18.32 -56.96
C ALA A 25 -31.64 -17.38 -56.62
N GLY A 26 -31.50 -16.52 -55.59
CA GLY A 26 -32.55 -15.57 -55.20
C GLY A 26 -33.76 -16.21 -54.53
N GLU A 27 -33.61 -17.40 -53.92
CA GLU A 27 -34.72 -18.11 -53.30
C GLU A 27 -35.32 -17.35 -52.10
N LYS A 28 -36.64 -17.39 -51.98
CA LYS A 28 -37.36 -16.73 -50.88
C LYS A 28 -36.95 -17.37 -49.53
N GLY A 29 -36.44 -16.55 -48.61
CA GLY A 29 -36.02 -16.99 -47.27
C GLY A 29 -34.55 -17.43 -47.18
N ALA A 30 -33.83 -17.53 -48.29
CA ALA A 30 -32.42 -17.95 -48.30
C ALA A 30 -31.52 -17.03 -47.46
N LYS A 31 -31.81 -15.72 -47.40
CA LYS A 31 -31.07 -14.76 -46.58
C LYS A 31 -31.15 -15.04 -45.07
N SER A 32 -32.32 -15.47 -44.59
CA SER A 32 -32.47 -15.88 -43.18
C SER A 32 -31.74 -17.17 -42.90
N GLN A 33 -31.80 -18.13 -43.84
CA GLN A 33 -31.04 -19.38 -43.74
C GLN A 33 -29.53 -19.13 -43.74
N LEU A 34 -29.04 -18.15 -44.52
CA LEU A 34 -27.63 -17.76 -44.54
C LEU A 34 -27.17 -17.26 -43.17
N ILE A 35 -27.95 -16.37 -42.54
CA ILE A 35 -27.65 -15.86 -41.19
C ILE A 35 -27.54 -17.02 -40.20
N ASP A 36 -28.51 -17.92 -40.23
CA ASP A 36 -28.57 -19.05 -39.31
C ASP A 36 -27.41 -20.02 -39.52
N THR A 37 -27.13 -20.37 -40.77
CA THR A 37 -26.11 -21.35 -41.14
C THR A 37 -24.72 -20.81 -40.87
N LEU A 38 -24.44 -19.55 -41.24
CA LEU A 38 -23.14 -18.94 -41.01
C LEU A 38 -22.86 -18.71 -39.52
N ALA A 39 -23.86 -18.31 -38.74
CA ALA A 39 -23.70 -18.20 -37.28
C ALA A 39 -23.37 -19.54 -36.62
N ASN A 40 -24.07 -20.63 -36.99
CA ASN A 40 -23.79 -21.96 -36.47
C ASN A 40 -22.41 -22.45 -36.92
N HIS A 41 -22.08 -22.28 -38.20
CA HIS A 41 -20.77 -22.64 -38.75
C HIS A 41 -19.62 -21.98 -37.97
N ILE A 42 -19.74 -20.69 -37.65
CA ILE A 42 -18.75 -19.97 -36.83
C ILE A 42 -18.65 -20.57 -35.42
N VAL A 43 -19.78 -20.90 -34.78
CA VAL A 43 -19.79 -21.47 -33.42
C VAL A 43 -19.22 -22.89 -33.37
N ASP A 44 -19.42 -23.67 -34.44
CA ASP A 44 -18.97 -25.07 -34.51
C ASP A 44 -17.45 -25.19 -34.76
N HIS A 45 -16.86 -24.23 -35.46
CA HIS A 45 -15.44 -24.25 -35.83
C HIS A 45 -14.53 -23.43 -34.92
N TYR A 46 -15.10 -22.49 -34.16
CA TYR A 46 -14.34 -21.61 -33.27
C TYR A 46 -14.83 -21.71 -31.83
N HIS A 47 -13.89 -21.79 -30.89
CA HIS A 47 -14.22 -21.74 -29.47
C HIS A 47 -14.53 -20.30 -29.04
N ILE A 48 -15.82 -19.96 -29.09
CA ILE A 48 -16.33 -18.62 -28.80
C ILE A 48 -17.19 -18.64 -27.52
N VAL A 49 -17.03 -17.62 -26.68
CA VAL A 49 -17.82 -17.39 -25.48
C VAL A 49 -18.33 -15.96 -25.47
N THR A 50 -19.62 -15.79 -25.19
CA THR A 50 -20.19 -14.48 -24.88
C THR A 50 -20.34 -14.35 -23.36
N SER A 51 -19.70 -13.34 -22.78
CA SER A 51 -19.68 -13.14 -21.34
C SER A 51 -21.02 -12.60 -20.80
N PRO A 52 -21.22 -12.55 -19.47
CA PRO A 52 -22.38 -11.89 -18.87
C PRO A 52 -22.53 -10.41 -19.26
N GLN A 53 -21.44 -9.74 -19.63
CA GLN A 53 -21.44 -8.37 -20.17
C GLN A 53 -21.89 -8.26 -21.63
N TRP A 54 -22.14 -9.39 -22.31
CA TRP A 54 -22.42 -9.48 -23.74
C TRP A 54 -21.24 -9.09 -24.66
N ASN A 55 -20.02 -9.21 -24.15
CA ASN A 55 -18.80 -9.10 -24.94
C ASN A 55 -18.47 -10.47 -25.53
N LEU A 56 -18.02 -10.48 -26.78
CA LEU A 56 -17.66 -11.70 -27.52
C LEU A 56 -16.17 -11.98 -27.36
N TYR A 57 -15.83 -13.19 -26.93
CA TYR A 57 -14.46 -13.63 -26.74
C TYR A 57 -14.18 -14.90 -27.54
N CYS A 58 -12.98 -14.96 -28.14
CA CYS A 58 -12.50 -16.11 -28.90
C CYS A 58 -11.28 -16.69 -28.21
N TYR A 59 -11.19 -18.02 -28.19
CA TYR A 59 -10.04 -18.71 -27.61
C TYR A 59 -8.83 -18.60 -28.53
N ALA A 60 -7.72 -18.09 -27.99
CA ALA A 60 -6.44 -17.98 -28.66
C ALA A 60 -5.31 -18.07 -27.63
N ASN A 61 -4.28 -18.87 -27.92
CA ASN A 61 -3.06 -18.96 -27.11
C ASN A 61 -3.31 -19.25 -25.61
N GLY A 62 -4.28 -20.11 -25.31
CA GLY A 62 -4.58 -20.54 -23.93
C GLY A 62 -5.55 -19.63 -23.16
N VAL A 63 -6.02 -18.54 -23.76
CA VAL A 63 -6.94 -17.57 -23.14
C VAL A 63 -8.01 -17.09 -24.12
N TYR A 64 -9.01 -16.37 -23.60
CA TYR A 64 -10.12 -15.78 -24.33
C TYR A 64 -9.91 -14.27 -24.50
N VAL A 65 -9.79 -13.81 -25.75
CA VAL A 65 -9.55 -12.41 -26.08
C VAL A 65 -10.80 -11.83 -26.77
N GLU A 66 -11.11 -10.56 -26.54
CA GLU A 66 -12.23 -9.90 -27.22
C GLU A 66 -12.04 -9.94 -28.73
N CYS A 67 -13.04 -10.44 -29.45
CA CYS A 67 -12.89 -10.77 -30.87
C CYS A 67 -14.10 -10.38 -31.73
N GLU A 68 -14.99 -9.50 -31.26
CA GLU A 68 -16.18 -9.14 -32.04
C GLU A 68 -15.80 -8.57 -33.42
N ASN A 69 -14.79 -7.71 -33.48
CA ASN A 69 -14.32 -7.14 -34.74
C ASN A 69 -13.72 -8.20 -35.66
N ASP A 70 -12.98 -9.16 -35.11
CA ASP A 70 -12.41 -10.24 -35.90
C ASP A 70 -13.50 -11.18 -36.46
N VAL A 71 -14.54 -11.47 -35.68
CA VAL A 71 -15.68 -12.27 -36.16
C VAL A 71 -16.46 -11.51 -37.25
N ARG A 72 -16.57 -10.17 -37.15
CA ARG A 72 -17.15 -9.34 -38.22
C ARG A 72 -16.34 -9.45 -39.50
N GLN A 73 -15.02 -9.34 -39.40
CA GLN A 73 -14.12 -9.49 -40.55
C GLN A 73 -14.24 -10.89 -41.18
N LEU A 74 -14.26 -11.93 -40.34
CA LEU A 74 -14.45 -13.31 -40.79
C LEU A 74 -15.75 -13.49 -41.59
N ILE A 75 -16.86 -12.89 -41.15
CA ILE A 75 -18.14 -12.93 -41.87
C ILE A 75 -18.02 -12.28 -43.26
N GLU A 76 -17.31 -11.15 -43.38
CA GLU A 76 -17.09 -10.50 -44.67
C GLU A 76 -16.17 -11.32 -45.59
N GLU A 77 -15.16 -11.98 -45.03
CA GLU A 77 -14.27 -12.89 -45.76
C GLU A 77 -15.02 -14.11 -46.31
N TYR A 78 -15.95 -14.69 -45.54
CA TYR A 78 -16.89 -15.70 -46.06
C TYR A 78 -17.70 -15.19 -47.25
N GLY A 79 -18.22 -13.96 -47.16
CA GLY A 79 -18.95 -13.33 -48.26
C GLY A 79 -18.12 -13.20 -49.53
N SER A 80 -16.87 -12.76 -49.38
CA SER A 80 -15.91 -12.61 -50.46
C SER A 80 -15.56 -13.96 -51.09
N PHE A 81 -15.21 -14.95 -50.28
CA PHE A 81 -14.82 -16.29 -50.73
C PHE A 81 -15.91 -16.96 -51.57
N TYR A 82 -17.17 -16.84 -51.13
CA TYR A 82 -18.30 -17.46 -51.81
C TYR A 82 -18.97 -16.57 -52.88
N GLY A 83 -18.43 -15.38 -53.15
CA GLY A 83 -18.97 -14.48 -54.17
C GLY A 83 -20.35 -13.88 -53.82
N VAL A 84 -20.70 -13.81 -52.53
CA VAL A 84 -21.99 -13.30 -52.02
C VAL A 84 -21.86 -12.02 -51.19
N SER A 85 -20.74 -11.29 -51.30
CA SER A 85 -20.49 -10.06 -50.53
C SER A 85 -21.63 -9.04 -50.59
N HIS A 86 -22.31 -8.91 -51.74
CA HIS A 86 -23.46 -8.00 -51.89
C HIS A 86 -24.67 -8.37 -51.00
N HIS A 87 -24.75 -9.62 -50.55
CA HIS A 87 -25.78 -10.09 -49.62
C HIS A 87 -25.36 -9.91 -48.15
N ILE A 88 -24.07 -9.80 -47.85
CA ILE A 88 -23.51 -9.57 -46.51
C ILE A 88 -23.44 -8.07 -46.23
N THR A 89 -24.61 -7.47 -46.00
CA THR A 89 -24.68 -6.05 -45.59
C THR A 89 -24.36 -5.87 -44.11
N THR A 90 -24.07 -4.65 -43.67
CA THR A 90 -23.86 -4.33 -42.24
C THR A 90 -24.99 -4.85 -41.33
N ARG A 91 -26.23 -4.81 -41.83
CA ARG A 91 -27.39 -5.38 -41.11
C ARG A 91 -27.26 -6.89 -40.94
N VAL A 92 -26.87 -7.61 -41.98
CA VAL A 92 -26.67 -9.07 -41.94
C VAL A 92 -25.54 -9.44 -40.99
N VAL A 93 -24.41 -8.73 -41.08
CA VAL A 93 -23.29 -8.92 -40.15
C VAL A 93 -23.75 -8.74 -38.70
N ASN A 94 -24.50 -7.67 -38.40
CA ASN A 94 -25.04 -7.45 -37.06
C ASN A 94 -26.02 -8.56 -36.61
N GLU A 95 -26.90 -9.03 -37.51
CA GLU A 95 -27.82 -10.12 -37.21
C GLU A 95 -27.08 -11.45 -36.91
N ILE A 96 -26.00 -11.75 -37.65
CA ILE A 96 -25.13 -12.90 -37.39
C ILE A 96 -24.41 -12.75 -36.05
N ILE A 97 -23.78 -11.60 -35.78
CA ILE A 97 -23.08 -11.35 -34.51
C ILE A 97 -24.01 -11.51 -33.32
N GLU A 98 -25.22 -10.95 -33.36
CA GLU A 98 -26.20 -11.11 -32.29
C GLU A 98 -26.68 -12.55 -32.15
N LYS A 99 -26.74 -13.32 -33.25
CA LYS A 99 -27.03 -14.76 -33.19
C LYS A 99 -25.88 -15.54 -32.55
N VAL A 100 -24.63 -15.31 -32.97
CA VAL A 100 -23.43 -15.91 -32.34
C VAL A 100 -23.40 -15.59 -30.85
N LYS A 101 -23.68 -14.33 -30.46
CA LYS A 101 -23.75 -13.93 -29.05
C LYS A 101 -24.76 -14.71 -28.24
N ARG A 102 -25.96 -14.93 -28.78
CA ARG A 102 -27.01 -15.73 -28.13
C ARG A 102 -26.65 -17.22 -28.03
N LEU A 103 -26.03 -17.80 -29.06
CA LEU A 103 -25.62 -19.21 -29.08
C LEU A 103 -24.46 -19.50 -28.12
N THR A 104 -23.57 -18.51 -27.92
CA THR A 104 -22.35 -18.65 -27.13
C THR A 104 -22.43 -17.99 -25.76
N TYR A 105 -23.60 -17.47 -25.37
CA TYR A 105 -23.79 -16.85 -24.07
C TYR A 105 -23.51 -17.84 -22.94
N ARG A 106 -22.78 -17.36 -21.94
CA ARG A 106 -22.51 -18.06 -20.68
C ARG A 106 -22.83 -17.12 -19.53
N SER A 107 -23.69 -17.60 -18.63
CA SER A 107 -24.03 -16.91 -17.39
C SER A 107 -22.84 -16.93 -16.41
N PRO A 108 -22.86 -16.11 -15.33
CA PRO A 108 -21.84 -16.19 -14.30
C PRO A 108 -21.66 -17.60 -13.73
N ALA A 109 -22.75 -18.34 -13.53
CA ALA A 109 -22.71 -19.71 -13.02
C ALA A 109 -22.01 -20.69 -13.99
N ASP A 110 -22.18 -20.50 -15.31
CA ASP A 110 -21.53 -21.35 -16.31
C ASP A 110 -20.01 -21.15 -16.33
N LEU A 111 -19.55 -19.93 -16.05
CA LEU A 111 -18.12 -19.57 -16.06
C LEU A 111 -17.44 -19.82 -14.71
N GLU A 112 -18.22 -19.98 -13.64
CA GLU A 112 -17.74 -20.09 -12.27
C GLU A 112 -16.68 -21.20 -12.04
N PRO A 113 -16.81 -22.42 -12.62
CA PRO A 113 -15.79 -23.45 -12.44
C PRO A 113 -14.40 -23.02 -12.94
N SER A 114 -14.35 -22.19 -13.98
CA SER A 114 -13.08 -21.69 -14.55
C SER A 114 -12.35 -20.76 -13.59
N ARG A 115 -13.03 -20.16 -12.59
CA ARG A 115 -12.40 -19.17 -11.69
C ARG A 115 -11.16 -19.74 -10.99
N TRP A 116 -11.19 -21.03 -10.62
CA TRP A 116 -10.14 -21.76 -9.89
C TRP A 116 -8.86 -22.06 -10.69
N TYR A 117 -8.86 -21.80 -11.99
CA TYR A 117 -7.66 -21.96 -12.80
C TYR A 117 -6.90 -20.64 -12.91
N LEU A 118 -5.58 -20.69 -12.88
CA LEU A 118 -4.71 -19.61 -13.31
C LEU A 118 -4.18 -19.98 -14.69
N ALA A 119 -4.41 -19.12 -15.69
CA ALA A 119 -3.71 -19.25 -16.95
C ALA A 119 -2.31 -18.66 -16.75
N LEU A 120 -1.30 -19.50 -16.91
CA LEU A 120 0.12 -19.12 -16.86
C LEU A 120 0.63 -19.05 -18.30
N GLU A 121 1.91 -18.77 -18.49
CA GLU A 121 2.49 -18.71 -19.84
C GLU A 121 2.79 -20.08 -20.46
N ASN A 122 2.94 -21.11 -19.63
CA ASN A 122 3.18 -22.49 -20.06
C ASN A 122 2.03 -23.47 -19.78
N GLY A 123 0.88 -23.02 -19.28
CA GLY A 123 -0.26 -23.91 -19.07
C GLY A 123 -1.32 -23.37 -18.10
N LEU A 124 -2.17 -24.27 -17.61
CA LEU A 124 -3.22 -23.99 -16.63
C LEU A 124 -2.85 -24.58 -15.27
N LEU A 125 -2.96 -23.79 -14.21
CA LEU A 125 -2.71 -24.23 -12.85
C LEU A 125 -4.01 -24.17 -12.03
N ASN A 126 -4.43 -25.30 -11.44
CA ASN A 126 -5.60 -25.33 -10.57
C ASN A 126 -5.23 -24.90 -9.15
N VAL A 127 -5.45 -23.63 -8.82
CA VAL A 127 -5.07 -23.09 -7.49
C VAL A 127 -5.91 -23.67 -6.36
N LYS A 128 -7.14 -24.13 -6.65
CA LYS A 128 -8.00 -24.76 -5.66
C LYS A 128 -7.39 -26.08 -5.20
N LYS A 129 -7.03 -26.97 -6.14
CA LYS A 129 -6.36 -28.24 -5.83
C LYS A 129 -5.09 -28.04 -5.02
N TRP A 130 -4.26 -27.06 -5.39
CA TRP A 130 -3.06 -26.74 -4.62
C TRP A 130 -3.38 -26.39 -3.16
N VAL A 131 -4.33 -25.49 -2.94
CA VAL A 131 -4.69 -25.03 -1.59
C VAL A 131 -5.37 -26.13 -0.77
N THR A 132 -6.28 -26.92 -1.37
CA THR A 132 -7.12 -27.88 -0.65
C THR A 132 -6.50 -29.26 -0.52
N GLU A 133 -5.76 -29.71 -1.52
CA GLU A 133 -5.23 -31.08 -1.63
C GLU A 133 -3.70 -31.10 -1.60
N GLY A 134 -3.04 -29.96 -1.85
CA GLY A 134 -1.58 -29.90 -1.98
C GLY A 134 -1.04 -30.41 -3.29
N GLU A 135 -1.92 -30.61 -4.28
CA GLU A 135 -1.54 -31.03 -5.63
C GLU A 135 -1.21 -29.79 -6.47
N LEU A 136 0.06 -29.63 -6.84
CA LEU A 136 0.53 -28.53 -7.69
C LEU A 136 0.92 -29.07 -9.06
N THR A 137 -0.06 -29.23 -9.93
CA THR A 137 0.10 -29.81 -11.27
C THR A 137 -0.24 -28.80 -12.36
N LEU A 138 0.62 -28.73 -13.38
CA LEU A 138 0.40 -27.92 -14.57
C LEU A 138 -0.38 -28.75 -15.59
N GLU A 139 -1.55 -28.27 -15.96
CA GLU A 139 -2.41 -28.85 -16.98
C GLU A 139 -2.17 -28.16 -18.34
N GLU A 140 -2.41 -28.87 -19.43
CA GLU A 140 -2.41 -28.27 -20.77
C GLU A 140 -3.54 -27.24 -20.92
N TYR A 141 -3.33 -26.28 -21.81
CA TYR A 141 -4.37 -25.30 -22.15
C TYR A 141 -5.63 -25.97 -22.69
N ASN A 142 -6.79 -25.58 -22.15
CA ASN A 142 -8.07 -26.18 -22.49
C ASN A 142 -9.13 -25.08 -22.76
N PRO A 143 -9.75 -25.04 -23.96
CA PRO A 143 -10.82 -24.09 -24.28
C PRO A 143 -12.03 -24.15 -23.35
N LYS A 144 -12.23 -25.25 -22.60
CA LYS A 144 -13.30 -25.32 -21.58
C LYS A 144 -13.05 -24.40 -20.38
N VAL A 145 -11.81 -23.95 -20.18
CA VAL A 145 -11.42 -23.05 -19.09
C VAL A 145 -11.44 -21.61 -19.60
N PHE A 146 -12.42 -20.84 -19.16
CA PHE A 146 -12.57 -19.44 -19.54
C PHE A 146 -11.65 -18.54 -18.70
N LYS A 147 -10.53 -18.11 -19.29
CA LYS A 147 -9.60 -17.12 -18.72
C LYS A 147 -9.33 -16.03 -19.74
N ARG A 148 -9.39 -14.76 -19.34
CA ARG A 148 -9.21 -13.63 -20.27
C ARG A 148 -7.77 -13.15 -20.39
N ALA A 149 -6.91 -13.55 -19.47
CA ALA A 149 -5.53 -13.10 -19.40
C ALA A 149 -4.68 -14.13 -18.65
N LYS A 150 -3.40 -14.16 -18.99
CA LYS A 150 -2.40 -14.96 -18.30
C LYS A 150 -1.74 -14.17 -17.17
N ILE A 151 -1.32 -14.87 -16.13
CA ILE A 151 -0.29 -14.40 -15.21
C ILE A 151 1.03 -14.42 -15.97
N ASN A 152 1.84 -13.38 -15.83
CA ASN A 152 3.12 -13.25 -16.52
C ASN A 152 4.23 -14.07 -15.83
N ALA A 153 4.01 -15.37 -15.70
CA ALA A 153 4.96 -16.31 -15.12
C ALA A 153 4.77 -17.69 -15.76
N GLU A 154 5.85 -18.45 -15.84
CA GLU A 154 5.86 -19.88 -16.09
C GLU A 154 5.90 -20.64 -14.78
N PHE A 155 5.12 -21.71 -14.71
CA PHE A 155 5.22 -22.64 -13.61
C PHE A 155 6.42 -23.56 -13.77
N THR A 156 7.24 -23.64 -12.73
CA THR A 156 8.25 -24.67 -12.55
C THR A 156 8.01 -25.39 -11.21
N PRO A 157 8.26 -26.70 -11.10
CA PRO A 157 8.10 -27.40 -9.84
C PRO A 157 8.93 -26.74 -8.71
N PRO A 158 8.37 -26.57 -7.51
CA PRO A 158 9.09 -25.98 -6.39
C PRO A 158 10.32 -26.83 -6.00
N PRO A 159 11.36 -26.22 -5.41
CA PRO A 159 12.50 -26.95 -4.88
C PRO A 159 12.09 -28.00 -3.83
N GLU A 160 12.82 -29.10 -3.77
CA GLU A 160 12.61 -30.14 -2.76
C GLU A 160 12.75 -29.56 -1.34
N GLY A 161 11.87 -30.01 -0.44
CA GLY A 161 11.82 -29.57 0.96
C GLY A 161 11.09 -28.25 1.22
N MET A 162 10.71 -27.50 0.19
CA MET A 162 9.91 -26.28 0.34
C MET A 162 8.47 -26.63 0.78
N ASN A 163 7.96 -25.94 1.80
CA ASN A 163 6.62 -26.15 2.37
C ASN A 163 6.07 -24.86 3.01
N GLU A 164 4.89 -24.94 3.62
CA GLU A 164 4.17 -23.79 4.20
C GLU A 164 4.88 -23.13 5.39
N ASP A 165 5.84 -23.82 6.03
CA ASP A 165 6.54 -23.31 7.22
C ASP A 165 7.87 -22.63 6.86
N ASN A 166 8.57 -23.12 5.83
CA ASN A 166 9.91 -22.64 5.44
C ASN A 166 9.98 -21.87 4.12
N TRP A 167 8.87 -21.68 3.40
CA TRP A 167 8.87 -21.07 2.05
C TRP A 167 9.61 -19.73 1.98
N PHE A 168 9.57 -18.91 3.04
CA PHE A 168 10.18 -17.58 3.03
C PHE A 168 11.72 -17.63 2.88
N GLU A 169 12.36 -18.72 3.32
CA GLU A 169 13.81 -18.94 3.22
C GLU A 169 14.28 -19.16 1.76
N TYR A 170 13.35 -19.49 0.85
CA TYR A 170 13.65 -19.71 -0.56
C TYR A 170 13.62 -18.44 -1.40
N GLY A 171 13.13 -17.32 -0.85
CA GLY A 171 13.04 -16.04 -1.57
C GLY A 171 14.37 -15.55 -2.15
N PRO A 172 15.49 -15.54 -1.39
CA PRO A 172 16.81 -15.19 -1.91
C PRO A 172 17.32 -16.11 -3.03
N LYS A 173 16.75 -17.30 -3.19
CA LYS A 173 17.15 -18.28 -4.22
C LYS A 173 16.27 -18.20 -5.47
N LEU A 174 14.97 -18.01 -5.29
CA LEU A 174 13.99 -18.07 -6.38
C LEU A 174 13.75 -16.71 -7.06
N CYS A 175 13.73 -15.64 -6.28
CA CYS A 175 13.51 -14.28 -6.78
C CYS A 175 14.34 -13.27 -5.96
N PRO A 176 15.68 -13.36 -6.03
CA PRO A 176 16.59 -12.59 -5.17
C PRO A 176 16.32 -11.09 -5.20
N ASN A 177 16.09 -10.50 -6.38
CA ASN A 177 15.88 -9.08 -6.50
C ASN A 177 14.56 -8.68 -5.84
N ILE A 178 13.46 -9.38 -6.15
CA ILE A 178 12.15 -9.10 -5.54
C ILE A 178 12.21 -9.29 -4.03
N HIS A 179 12.87 -10.36 -3.56
CA HIS A 179 12.98 -10.65 -2.14
C HIS A 179 13.76 -9.55 -1.40
N ASN A 180 14.92 -9.17 -1.91
CA ASN A 180 15.73 -8.10 -1.35
C ASN A 180 14.96 -6.77 -1.35
N ALA A 181 14.22 -6.48 -2.43
CA ALA A 181 13.36 -5.31 -2.50
C ALA A 181 12.27 -5.32 -1.43
N PHE A 182 11.54 -6.43 -1.25
CA PHE A 182 10.51 -6.53 -0.22
C PHE A 182 11.09 -6.34 1.19
N VAL A 183 12.20 -7.02 1.49
CA VAL A 183 12.86 -6.89 2.81
C VAL A 183 13.38 -5.47 3.04
N SER A 184 14.01 -4.85 2.04
CA SER A 184 14.48 -3.47 2.17
C SER A 184 13.35 -2.46 2.31
N TRP A 185 12.22 -2.64 1.63
CA TRP A 185 11.11 -1.68 1.68
C TRP A 185 10.39 -1.68 3.02
N VAL A 186 10.14 -2.86 3.60
CA VAL A 186 9.22 -2.99 4.75
C VAL A 186 9.79 -3.79 5.93
N GLY A 187 11.03 -4.28 5.82
CA GLY A 187 11.65 -5.18 6.79
C GLY A 187 11.22 -6.64 6.62
N PRO A 188 11.93 -7.60 7.25
CA PRO A 188 11.71 -9.04 7.03
C PRO A 188 10.33 -9.53 7.46
N ASN A 189 9.77 -8.97 8.55
CA ASN A 189 8.45 -9.37 9.05
C ASN A 189 7.33 -8.97 8.08
N ASN A 190 7.34 -7.74 7.56
CA ASN A 190 6.33 -7.25 6.62
C ASN A 190 6.59 -7.73 5.18
N ALA A 191 7.81 -8.17 4.84
CA ALA A 191 8.08 -8.77 3.53
C ALA A 191 7.26 -10.05 3.31
N ARG A 192 7.01 -10.84 4.37
CA ARG A 192 6.07 -11.98 4.31
C ARG A 192 4.67 -11.54 3.91
N LEU A 193 4.18 -10.44 4.51
CA LEU A 193 2.88 -9.87 4.19
C LEU A 193 2.77 -9.47 2.71
N LEU A 194 3.82 -8.92 2.10
CA LEU A 194 3.83 -8.59 0.68
C LEU A 194 3.63 -9.83 -0.21
N TYR A 195 4.32 -10.94 0.08
CA TYR A 195 4.09 -12.21 -0.64
C TYR A 195 2.68 -12.76 -0.41
N GLU A 196 2.16 -12.67 0.81
CA GLU A 196 0.78 -13.10 1.13
C GLU A 196 -0.26 -12.28 0.38
N ILE A 197 -0.06 -10.96 0.22
CA ILE A 197 -0.94 -10.08 -0.57
C ILE A 197 -0.95 -10.52 -2.03
N VAL A 198 0.22 -10.74 -2.63
CA VAL A 198 0.33 -11.19 -4.02
C VAL A 198 -0.31 -12.57 -4.17
N GLY A 199 -0.03 -13.49 -3.25
CA GLY A 199 -0.64 -14.83 -3.24
C GLY A 199 -2.16 -14.79 -3.10
N TYR A 200 -2.70 -13.92 -2.24
CA TYR A 200 -4.14 -13.77 -2.07
C TYR A 200 -4.85 -13.22 -3.32
N CYS A 201 -4.15 -12.45 -4.16
CA CYS A 201 -4.67 -12.06 -5.47
C CYS A 201 -4.87 -13.26 -6.39
N LEU A 202 -4.03 -14.31 -6.28
CA LEU A 202 -4.15 -15.54 -7.07
C LEU A 202 -5.30 -16.45 -6.60
N TRP A 203 -5.91 -16.17 -5.44
CA TRP A 203 -7.06 -16.90 -4.93
C TRP A 203 -8.37 -16.22 -5.37
N PRO A 204 -9.17 -16.81 -6.26
CA PRO A 204 -10.38 -16.22 -6.84
C PRO A 204 -11.59 -16.36 -5.89
N ASP A 205 -11.39 -16.07 -4.61
CA ASP A 205 -12.42 -16.03 -3.57
C ASP A 205 -11.97 -15.10 -2.42
N TYR A 206 -12.83 -14.82 -1.45
CA TYR A 206 -12.58 -13.82 -0.40
C TYR A 206 -12.74 -14.39 1.03
N PRO A 207 -12.14 -15.55 1.40
CA PRO A 207 -12.35 -16.18 2.71
C PRO A 207 -11.86 -15.32 3.89
N ILE A 208 -10.87 -14.46 3.66
CA ILE A 208 -10.38 -13.47 4.62
C ILE A 208 -10.85 -12.10 4.14
N HIS A 209 -11.87 -11.53 4.79
CA HIS A 209 -12.53 -10.29 4.40
C HIS A 209 -11.66 -9.05 4.63
N VAL A 210 -10.55 -8.90 3.90
CA VAL A 210 -9.63 -7.76 4.00
C VAL A 210 -9.25 -7.14 2.65
N ALA A 211 -8.95 -5.86 2.69
CA ALA A 211 -8.40 -5.01 1.65
C ALA A 211 -7.09 -4.42 2.16
N PHE A 212 -6.23 -3.99 1.23
CA PHE A 212 -4.88 -3.56 1.54
C PHE A 212 -4.70 -2.08 1.24
N MET A 213 -4.13 -1.37 2.20
CA MET A 213 -3.74 0.03 2.07
C MET A 213 -2.23 0.15 2.20
N LEU A 214 -1.58 0.54 1.11
CA LEU A 214 -0.14 0.75 1.07
C LEU A 214 0.15 2.23 1.40
N VAL A 215 0.98 2.48 2.41
CA VAL A 215 1.24 3.83 2.92
C VAL A 215 2.74 4.10 2.95
N GLY A 216 3.14 5.32 2.58
CA GLY A 216 4.53 5.76 2.66
C GLY A 216 4.70 7.14 2.03
N GLU A 217 5.76 7.84 2.40
CA GLU A 217 5.95 9.29 2.15
C GLU A 217 6.59 9.65 0.80
N GLY A 218 6.77 8.67 -0.08
CA GLY A 218 7.28 8.88 -1.43
C GLY A 218 8.76 8.50 -1.58
N SER A 219 9.08 7.81 -2.67
CA SER A 219 10.38 7.15 -2.88
C SER A 219 10.65 5.97 -1.93
N ASN A 220 9.60 5.26 -1.51
CA ASN A 220 9.69 4.15 -0.54
C ASN A 220 9.48 2.75 -1.16
N GLY A 221 9.43 2.63 -2.49
CA GLY A 221 9.18 1.35 -3.19
C GLY A 221 7.70 0.99 -3.40
N LYS A 222 6.75 1.77 -2.86
CA LYS A 222 5.30 1.56 -2.98
C LYS A 222 4.80 1.48 -4.44
N SER A 223 5.18 2.46 -5.27
CA SER A 223 4.81 2.48 -6.69
C SER A 223 5.46 1.32 -7.46
N THR A 224 6.69 0.94 -7.07
CA THR A 224 7.41 -0.21 -7.61
C THR A 224 6.69 -1.52 -7.30
N PHE A 225 6.21 -1.71 -6.05
CA PHE A 225 5.40 -2.86 -5.67
C PHE A 225 4.08 -2.93 -6.47
N ILE A 226 3.36 -1.81 -6.61
CA ILE A 226 2.13 -1.75 -7.42
C ILE A 226 2.41 -2.14 -8.88
N ASN A 227 3.50 -1.63 -9.45
CA ASN A 227 3.89 -1.95 -10.82
C ASN A 227 4.30 -3.42 -10.97
N LEU A 228 5.07 -3.97 -10.02
CA LEU A 228 5.43 -5.39 -9.98
C LEU A 228 4.17 -6.25 -9.94
N LEU A 229 3.22 -5.95 -9.05
CA LEU A 229 1.96 -6.69 -8.93
C LEU A 229 1.15 -6.65 -10.24
N ARG A 230 1.03 -5.49 -10.88
CA ARG A 230 0.34 -5.34 -12.16
C ARG A 230 1.01 -6.12 -13.28
N THR A 231 2.33 -6.06 -13.36
CA THR A 231 3.14 -6.80 -14.34
C THR A 231 3.01 -8.31 -14.13
N PHE A 232 3.09 -8.77 -12.87
CA PHE A 232 2.97 -10.17 -12.51
C PHE A 232 1.57 -10.72 -12.83
N LEU A 233 0.51 -10.02 -12.40
CA LEU A 233 -0.86 -10.46 -12.68
C LEU A 233 -1.19 -10.43 -14.18
N GLY A 234 -0.54 -9.56 -14.95
CA GLY A 234 -0.78 -9.41 -16.38
C GLY A 234 -2.00 -8.53 -16.70
N HIS A 235 -1.94 -7.87 -17.86
CA HIS A 235 -3.02 -7.01 -18.32
C HIS A 235 -4.28 -7.85 -18.56
N GLY A 236 -5.42 -7.39 -18.05
CA GLY A 236 -6.70 -8.11 -18.12
C GLY A 236 -7.07 -8.85 -16.83
N ASN A 237 -6.10 -9.14 -15.95
CA ASN A 237 -6.37 -9.75 -14.64
C ASN A 237 -6.58 -8.73 -13.51
N TYR A 238 -6.28 -7.45 -13.72
CA TYR A 238 -6.56 -6.40 -12.75
C TYR A 238 -7.44 -5.28 -13.32
N ALA A 239 -8.00 -4.48 -12.40
CA ALA A 239 -8.63 -3.19 -12.64
C ALA A 239 -7.91 -2.10 -11.84
N SER A 240 -8.16 -0.83 -12.17
CA SER A 240 -7.57 0.33 -11.48
C SER A 240 -8.63 1.39 -11.20
N ILE A 241 -9.64 1.03 -10.40
CA ILE A 241 -10.80 1.87 -10.13
C ILE A 241 -10.68 2.46 -8.72
N PRO A 242 -10.78 3.79 -8.54
CA PRO A 242 -10.78 4.41 -7.23
C PRO A 242 -11.91 3.86 -6.37
N LEU A 243 -11.62 3.58 -5.10
CA LEU A 243 -12.62 3.06 -4.16
C LEU A 243 -13.85 3.97 -4.09
N GLN A 244 -13.66 5.29 -4.10
CA GLN A 244 -14.73 6.29 -4.08
C GLN A 244 -15.68 6.14 -5.27
N LEU A 245 -15.18 5.85 -6.47
CA LEU A 245 -16.02 5.69 -7.66
C LEU A 245 -16.83 4.40 -7.64
N LEU A 246 -16.30 3.33 -7.04
CA LEU A 246 -17.07 2.09 -6.84
C LEU A 246 -18.28 2.31 -5.93
N THR A 247 -18.23 3.30 -5.03
CA THR A 247 -19.35 3.67 -4.15
C THR A 247 -20.46 4.46 -4.84
N THR A 248 -20.18 5.09 -5.98
CA THR A 248 -21.12 6.00 -6.65
C THR A 248 -21.52 5.55 -8.05
N ASN A 249 -20.71 4.71 -8.71
CA ASN A 249 -20.91 4.32 -10.10
C ASN A 249 -21.04 2.79 -10.26
N ARG A 250 -22.28 2.34 -10.45
CA ARG A 250 -22.64 0.92 -10.60
C ARG A 250 -22.12 0.29 -11.90
N PHE A 251 -21.84 1.07 -12.94
CA PHE A 251 -21.27 0.56 -14.19
C PHE A 251 -19.82 0.10 -13.97
N LEU A 252 -19.06 0.83 -13.13
CA LEU A 252 -17.66 0.50 -12.84
C LEU A 252 -17.52 -0.75 -11.97
N ILE A 253 -18.57 -1.17 -11.26
CA ILE A 253 -18.56 -2.45 -10.52
C ILE A 253 -18.40 -3.61 -11.49
N GLY A 254 -19.02 -3.55 -12.69
CA GLY A 254 -18.93 -4.60 -13.70
C GLY A 254 -17.51 -4.86 -14.21
N GLU A 255 -16.62 -3.87 -14.15
CA GLU A 255 -15.21 -3.99 -14.54
C GLU A 255 -14.39 -4.88 -13.59
N LEU A 256 -14.88 -5.10 -12.36
CA LEU A 256 -14.28 -6.03 -11.40
C LEU A 256 -14.60 -7.50 -11.72
N TYR A 257 -15.62 -7.76 -12.54
CA TYR A 257 -16.00 -9.12 -12.88
C TYR A 257 -14.85 -9.83 -13.58
N GLY A 258 -14.49 -11.00 -13.07
CA GLY A 258 -13.42 -11.81 -13.62
C GLY A 258 -12.00 -11.30 -13.31
N LYS A 259 -11.82 -10.28 -12.45
CA LYS A 259 -10.51 -9.71 -12.10
C LYS A 259 -9.97 -10.30 -10.80
N LEU A 260 -8.67 -10.54 -10.73
CA LEU A 260 -7.95 -11.01 -9.54
C LEU A 260 -7.67 -9.88 -8.54
N ALA A 261 -7.48 -8.65 -9.02
CA ALA A 261 -7.22 -7.49 -8.17
C ALA A 261 -7.83 -6.19 -8.72
N ASN A 262 -8.17 -5.28 -7.82
CA ASN A 262 -8.36 -3.87 -8.13
C ASN A 262 -7.24 -3.08 -7.47
N VAL A 263 -6.28 -2.60 -8.26
CA VAL A 263 -5.06 -1.94 -7.80
C VAL A 263 -5.13 -0.47 -8.16
N PHE A 264 -5.48 0.38 -7.19
CA PHE A 264 -5.63 1.82 -7.39
C PHE A 264 -4.47 2.60 -6.72
N PRO A 265 -3.58 3.22 -7.50
CA PRO A 265 -2.53 4.06 -6.95
C PRO A 265 -3.11 5.41 -6.52
N ASP A 266 -2.60 5.92 -5.41
CA ASP A 266 -2.78 7.28 -4.92
C ASP A 266 -4.23 7.69 -4.72
N LEU A 267 -4.83 7.12 -3.68
CA LEU A 267 -6.16 7.43 -3.22
C LEU A 267 -6.29 8.94 -2.94
N PRO A 268 -7.31 9.61 -3.50
CA PRO A 268 -7.53 11.02 -3.20
C PRO A 268 -7.90 11.22 -1.73
N LYS A 269 -7.55 12.39 -1.18
CA LYS A 269 -7.90 12.79 0.21
C LYS A 269 -9.41 12.87 0.47
N THR A 270 -10.23 12.77 -0.58
CA THR A 270 -11.69 12.79 -0.50
C THR A 270 -12.19 11.71 0.47
N PRO A 271 -13.01 12.07 1.48
CA PRO A 271 -13.47 11.14 2.49
C PRO A 271 -14.21 9.93 1.91
N LEU A 272 -14.05 8.78 2.56
CA LEU A 272 -14.88 7.61 2.31
C LEU A 272 -16.22 7.77 3.05
N ILE A 273 -17.30 8.04 2.31
CA ILE A 273 -18.62 8.35 2.86
C ILE A 273 -19.52 7.11 2.90
N ASN A 274 -19.65 6.37 1.80
CA ASN A 274 -20.49 5.17 1.72
C ASN A 274 -19.64 3.91 1.66
N THR A 275 -19.50 3.23 2.80
CA THR A 275 -18.69 2.02 2.93
C THR A 275 -19.47 0.73 2.66
N GLY A 276 -20.79 0.83 2.38
CA GLY A 276 -21.65 -0.34 2.18
C GLY A 276 -21.19 -1.23 1.03
N ILE A 277 -20.94 -0.64 -0.15
CA ILE A 277 -20.46 -1.40 -1.30
C ILE A 277 -19.06 -1.98 -1.06
N PHE A 278 -18.20 -1.27 -0.33
CA PHE A 278 -16.87 -1.76 0.01
C PHE A 278 -16.96 -3.02 0.89
N LYS A 279 -17.88 -3.00 1.86
CA LYS A 279 -18.14 -4.17 2.71
C LYS A 279 -18.67 -5.36 1.92
N ALA A 280 -19.51 -5.10 0.91
CA ALA A 280 -20.04 -6.12 0.01
C ALA A 280 -18.95 -6.71 -0.90
N LEU A 281 -18.17 -5.86 -1.57
CA LEU A 281 -17.08 -6.26 -2.46
C LEU A 281 -16.00 -7.08 -1.74
N THR A 282 -15.75 -6.82 -0.46
CA THR A 282 -14.76 -7.54 0.37
C THR A 282 -15.37 -8.66 1.21
N GLY A 283 -16.69 -8.81 1.19
CA GLY A 283 -17.45 -9.65 2.13
C GLY A 283 -18.04 -10.93 1.54
N GLN A 284 -17.77 -11.23 0.27
CA GLN A 284 -18.42 -12.31 -0.49
C GLN A 284 -19.94 -12.11 -0.68
N ASP A 285 -20.41 -10.87 -0.57
CA ASP A 285 -21.80 -10.54 -0.88
C ASP A 285 -21.98 -10.45 -2.41
N GLU A 286 -23.19 -10.78 -2.87
CA GLU A 286 -23.56 -10.58 -4.26
C GLU A 286 -23.72 -9.08 -4.56
N VAL A 287 -23.06 -8.61 -5.63
CA VAL A 287 -23.16 -7.23 -6.11
C VAL A 287 -23.77 -7.21 -7.51
N TYR A 288 -24.56 -6.18 -7.78
CA TYR A 288 -25.20 -5.98 -9.08
C TYR A 288 -24.44 -4.94 -9.91
N ALA A 289 -24.10 -5.30 -11.15
CA ALA A 289 -23.45 -4.42 -12.12
C ALA A 289 -24.41 -4.04 -13.24
N ASP A 290 -24.55 -2.73 -13.48
CA ASP A 290 -25.31 -2.19 -14.60
C ASP A 290 -24.50 -2.30 -15.90
N ILE A 291 -25.17 -2.62 -17.01
CA ILE A 291 -24.60 -2.61 -18.36
C ILE A 291 -25.36 -1.57 -19.18
N LYS A 292 -24.65 -0.67 -19.87
CA LYS A 292 -25.30 0.36 -20.69
C LYS A 292 -26.19 -0.29 -21.74
N HIS A 293 -27.47 0.13 -21.77
CA HIS A 293 -28.48 -0.31 -22.74
C HIS A 293 -28.78 -1.83 -22.74
N LYS A 294 -28.37 -2.57 -21.72
CA LYS A 294 -28.66 -4.00 -21.56
C LYS A 294 -29.09 -4.31 -20.13
N LYS A 295 -29.65 -5.50 -19.91
CA LYS A 295 -29.90 -5.99 -18.54
C LYS A 295 -28.55 -6.22 -17.85
N GLY A 296 -28.40 -5.68 -16.64
CA GLY A 296 -27.23 -5.94 -15.80
C GLY A 296 -27.20 -7.39 -15.29
N PHE A 297 -26.19 -7.69 -14.48
CA PHE A 297 -26.01 -9.02 -13.90
C PHE A 297 -25.43 -8.91 -12.49
N SER A 298 -25.68 -9.95 -11.70
CA SER A 298 -25.11 -10.10 -10.37
C SER A 298 -23.88 -11.00 -10.39
N PHE A 299 -22.93 -10.74 -9.50
CA PHE A 299 -21.79 -11.62 -9.25
C PHE A 299 -21.21 -11.41 -7.85
N VAL A 300 -20.40 -12.36 -7.38
CA VAL A 300 -19.61 -12.21 -6.14
C VAL A 300 -18.21 -11.75 -6.52
N ASN A 301 -17.77 -10.63 -5.95
CA ASN A 301 -16.43 -10.11 -6.22
C ASN A 301 -15.36 -10.98 -5.56
N TYR A 302 -14.32 -11.32 -6.32
CA TYR A 302 -13.09 -11.89 -5.79
C TYR A 302 -11.86 -11.02 -6.05
N ALA A 303 -12.00 -9.89 -6.74
CA ALA A 303 -10.90 -8.98 -6.99
C ALA A 303 -10.43 -8.36 -5.66
N LYS A 304 -9.16 -8.60 -5.30
CA LYS A 304 -8.57 -8.07 -4.07
C LYS A 304 -8.42 -6.55 -4.17
N MET A 305 -8.99 -5.86 -3.19
CA MET A 305 -8.95 -4.40 -3.13
C MET A 305 -7.61 -3.95 -2.58
N ILE A 306 -6.79 -3.32 -3.43
CA ILE A 306 -5.46 -2.80 -3.08
C ILE A 306 -5.42 -1.34 -3.48
N CYS A 307 -5.14 -0.47 -2.51
CA CYS A 307 -4.99 0.96 -2.74
C CYS A 307 -3.67 1.44 -2.16
N SER A 308 -3.08 2.48 -2.74
CA SER A 308 -2.03 3.24 -2.06
C SER A 308 -2.50 4.64 -1.70
N ALA A 309 -1.89 5.23 -0.69
CA ALA A 309 -2.01 6.65 -0.42
C ALA A 309 -0.70 7.19 0.19
N ASN A 310 -0.37 8.44 -0.10
CA ASN A 310 0.67 9.15 0.66
C ASN A 310 0.08 9.72 1.95
N GLU A 311 -1.12 10.30 1.86
CA GLU A 311 -1.93 10.72 2.99
C GLU A 311 -3.24 9.94 3.00
N LEU A 312 -3.54 9.28 4.12
CA LEU A 312 -4.76 8.49 4.25
C LEU A 312 -5.99 9.41 4.28
N PRO A 313 -7.09 9.05 3.59
CA PRO A 313 -8.30 9.86 3.62
C PRO A 313 -8.94 9.78 5.01
N ALA A 314 -9.63 10.86 5.38
CA ALA A 314 -10.53 10.83 6.52
C ALA A 314 -11.66 9.81 6.28
N VAL A 315 -11.97 9.02 7.30
CA VAL A 315 -13.04 8.02 7.26
C VAL A 315 -14.12 8.43 8.26
N THR A 316 -15.38 8.39 7.81
CA THR A 316 -16.54 8.70 8.66
C THR A 316 -17.11 7.47 9.37
N ASP A 317 -16.89 6.28 8.81
CA ASP A 317 -17.34 5.00 9.36
C ASP A 317 -16.39 4.48 10.44
N ASN A 318 -16.85 4.51 11.70
CA ASN A 318 -16.10 3.99 12.85
C ASN A 318 -16.50 2.56 13.25
N THR A 319 -17.28 1.86 12.44
CA THR A 319 -17.75 0.51 12.76
C THR A 319 -16.63 -0.52 12.69
N TYR A 320 -16.65 -1.48 13.62
CA TYR A 320 -15.74 -2.64 13.59
C TYR A 320 -15.78 -3.39 12.26
N ALA A 321 -16.97 -3.48 11.64
CA ALA A 321 -17.16 -4.12 10.35
C ALA A 321 -16.34 -3.46 9.22
N PHE A 322 -16.12 -2.14 9.27
CA PHE A 322 -15.25 -1.46 8.30
C PHE A 322 -13.77 -1.69 8.62
N TRP A 323 -13.36 -1.45 9.87
CA TRP A 323 -11.95 -1.48 10.25
C TRP A 323 -11.31 -2.86 10.19
N ARG A 324 -12.06 -3.93 10.50
CA ARG A 324 -11.56 -5.31 10.39
C ARG A 324 -11.23 -5.73 8.95
N ARG A 325 -11.65 -4.95 7.95
CA ARG A 325 -11.39 -5.18 6.53
C ARG A 325 -10.13 -4.49 6.02
N TRP A 326 -9.39 -3.77 6.84
CA TRP A 326 -8.16 -3.12 6.39
C TRP A 326 -6.93 -3.79 6.95
N VAL A 327 -5.97 -4.02 6.06
CA VAL A 327 -4.58 -4.31 6.38
C VAL A 327 -3.76 -3.13 5.84
N VAL A 328 -3.11 -2.39 6.74
CA VAL A 328 -2.24 -1.27 6.37
C VAL A 328 -0.82 -1.79 6.29
N VAL A 329 -0.16 -1.56 5.15
CA VAL A 329 1.24 -1.91 4.93
C VAL A 329 2.03 -0.62 4.83
N GLU A 330 2.87 -0.38 5.83
CA GLU A 330 3.76 0.77 5.85
C GLU A 330 5.05 0.46 5.09
N PHE A 331 5.46 1.40 4.24
CA PHE A 331 6.75 1.44 3.56
C PHE A 331 7.58 2.53 4.24
N PRO A 332 8.26 2.24 5.37
CA PRO A 332 8.91 3.27 6.20
C PRO A 332 10.19 3.82 5.57
N ASN A 333 10.87 3.06 4.73
CA ASN A 333 12.21 3.41 4.23
C ASN A 333 12.15 4.27 2.97
N ARG A 334 13.09 5.20 2.81
CA ARG A 334 13.23 6.03 1.60
C ARG A 334 14.48 5.64 0.81
N PHE A 335 14.37 5.65 -0.51
CA PHE A 335 15.43 5.27 -1.44
C PHE A 335 15.66 6.39 -2.46
N PRO A 336 16.90 6.58 -2.94
CA PRO A 336 17.14 7.47 -4.07
C PRO A 336 16.41 6.95 -5.33
N PRO A 337 15.96 7.85 -6.22
CA PRO A 337 15.27 7.45 -7.43
C PRO A 337 16.21 6.69 -8.37
N ASP A 338 15.82 5.47 -8.73
CA ASP A 338 16.47 4.66 -9.77
C ASP A 338 15.42 4.27 -10.83
N PRO A 339 15.48 4.85 -12.05
CA PRO A 339 14.51 4.57 -13.11
C PRO A 339 14.63 3.15 -13.67
N ASN A 340 15.78 2.50 -13.53
CA ASN A 340 15.98 1.13 -14.02
C ASN A 340 15.58 0.06 -13.01
N PHE A 341 15.30 0.47 -11.78
CA PHE A 341 15.04 -0.44 -10.67
C PHE A 341 13.93 -1.44 -10.98
N ILE A 342 12.82 -0.99 -11.59
CA ILE A 342 11.68 -1.86 -11.92
C ILE A 342 12.06 -3.00 -12.87
N HIS A 343 12.97 -2.76 -13.81
CA HIS A 343 13.37 -3.74 -14.82
C HIS A 343 14.18 -4.90 -14.23
N THR A 344 14.76 -4.71 -13.04
CA THR A 344 15.50 -5.77 -12.33
C THR A 344 14.58 -6.84 -11.72
N PHE A 345 13.29 -6.53 -11.52
CA PHE A 345 12.29 -7.43 -10.92
C PHE A 345 11.37 -8.10 -11.94
N THR A 346 11.30 -7.58 -13.16
CA THR A 346 10.38 -8.07 -14.19
C THR A 346 11.03 -9.06 -15.15
N THR A 347 12.18 -9.63 -14.77
CA THR A 347 12.80 -10.71 -15.53
C THR A 347 11.95 -11.98 -15.41
N ARG A 348 12.11 -12.90 -16.37
CA ARG A 348 11.33 -14.14 -16.36
C ARG A 348 11.60 -14.98 -15.11
N ASP A 349 12.86 -15.11 -14.73
CA ASP A 349 13.26 -15.89 -13.55
C ASP A 349 12.69 -15.31 -12.25
N GLU A 350 12.71 -13.98 -12.08
CA GLU A 350 12.14 -13.31 -10.92
C GLU A 350 10.62 -13.51 -10.82
N LEU A 351 9.89 -13.38 -11.93
CA LEU A 351 8.43 -13.58 -11.95
C LEU A 351 8.04 -15.05 -11.73
N ASN A 352 8.81 -16.00 -12.28
CA ASN A 352 8.63 -17.42 -12.04
C ASN A 352 8.88 -17.75 -10.55
N GLY A 353 9.96 -17.24 -9.97
CA GLY A 353 10.24 -17.38 -8.54
C GLY A 353 9.17 -16.76 -7.67
N LEU A 354 8.68 -15.57 -8.01
CA LEU A 354 7.57 -14.90 -7.33
C LEU A 354 6.29 -15.76 -7.37
N LEU A 355 5.97 -16.40 -8.50
CA LEU A 355 4.84 -17.32 -8.59
C LEU A 355 4.95 -18.44 -7.55
N ILE A 356 6.09 -19.13 -7.49
CA ILE A 356 6.28 -20.25 -6.55
C ILE A 356 6.22 -19.79 -5.10
N MET A 357 6.89 -18.68 -4.79
CA MET A 357 6.87 -18.08 -3.45
C MET A 357 5.45 -17.71 -3.01
N THR A 358 4.67 -17.08 -3.89
CA THR A 358 3.33 -16.59 -3.56
C THR A 358 2.29 -17.69 -3.50
N LEU A 359 2.43 -18.79 -4.25
CA LEU A 359 1.58 -19.98 -4.13
C LEU A 359 1.75 -20.66 -2.76
N HIS A 360 2.98 -20.76 -2.25
CA HIS A 360 3.23 -21.30 -0.92
C HIS A 360 2.79 -20.34 0.18
N ALA A 361 3.05 -19.03 0.01
CA ALA A 361 2.55 -18.01 0.91
C ALA A 361 1.01 -18.02 0.99
N LEU A 362 0.32 -18.18 -0.14
CA LEU A 362 -1.13 -18.31 -0.21
C LEU A 362 -1.64 -19.52 0.59
N ARG A 363 -1.03 -20.69 0.39
CA ARG A 363 -1.43 -21.91 1.09
C ARG A 363 -1.22 -21.80 2.59
N ALA A 364 -0.07 -21.27 3.01
CA ALA A 364 0.24 -20.99 4.42
C ALA A 364 -0.77 -19.98 5.03
N LEU A 365 -1.07 -18.90 4.29
CA LEU A 365 -2.04 -17.88 4.67
C LEU A 365 -3.44 -18.49 4.91
N LEU A 366 -3.94 -19.27 3.96
CA LEU A 366 -5.29 -19.84 4.05
C LEU A 366 -5.39 -20.93 5.13
N LYS A 367 -4.32 -21.70 5.35
CA LYS A 367 -4.23 -22.65 6.47
C LYS A 367 -4.25 -21.92 7.83
N ARG A 368 -3.59 -20.77 7.92
CA ARG A 368 -3.54 -19.95 9.14
C ARG A 368 -4.83 -19.16 9.38
N GLY A 369 -5.53 -18.77 8.31
CA GLY A 369 -6.79 -18.02 8.36
C GLY A 369 -6.64 -16.51 8.63
N SER A 370 -5.41 -16.00 8.73
CA SER A 370 -5.14 -14.58 8.93
C SER A 370 -3.81 -14.16 8.29
N PHE A 371 -3.74 -12.91 7.83
CA PHE A 371 -2.50 -12.32 7.33
C PHE A 371 -1.44 -12.23 8.43
N THR A 372 -0.17 -12.23 8.02
CA THR A 372 0.95 -11.84 8.88
C THR A 372 0.82 -10.34 9.10
N VAL A 373 0.30 -9.95 10.27
CA VAL A 373 0.05 -8.56 10.64
C VAL A 373 1.03 -8.14 11.72
N VAL A 374 1.63 -6.96 11.55
CA VAL A 374 2.42 -6.30 12.57
C VAL A 374 1.78 -4.94 12.87
N GLY A 375 1.24 -4.75 14.07
CA GLY A 375 0.64 -3.49 14.54
C GLY A 375 -0.89 -3.42 14.49
N ASP A 376 -1.44 -2.31 14.99
CA ASP A 376 -2.89 -2.00 14.96
C ASP A 376 -3.22 -1.08 13.78
N PHE A 377 -3.83 -1.64 12.74
CA PHE A 377 -4.16 -0.92 11.51
C PHE A 377 -5.07 0.29 11.71
N LYS A 378 -6.01 0.21 12.65
CA LYS A 378 -6.92 1.31 12.92
C LYS A 378 -6.15 2.44 13.57
N GLU A 379 -5.31 2.12 14.54
CA GLU A 379 -4.47 3.11 15.21
C GLU A 379 -3.48 3.75 14.23
N THR A 380 -2.78 2.95 13.43
CA THR A 380 -1.89 3.43 12.35
C THR A 380 -2.63 4.35 11.38
N TRP A 381 -3.83 3.96 10.94
CA TRP A 381 -4.62 4.77 10.01
C TRP A 381 -5.02 6.10 10.63
N LEU A 382 -5.57 6.07 11.85
CA LEU A 382 -6.08 7.28 12.52
C LEU A 382 -4.95 8.28 12.81
N ARG A 383 -3.78 7.79 13.25
CA ARG A 383 -2.59 8.62 13.45
C ARG A 383 -2.15 9.31 12.15
N ARG A 384 -2.04 8.54 11.06
CA ARG A 384 -1.65 9.04 9.73
C ARG A 384 -2.68 10.01 9.12
N ALA A 385 -3.97 9.77 9.35
CA ALA A 385 -5.04 10.59 8.79
C ALA A 385 -5.31 11.88 9.59
N ASN A 386 -4.85 11.96 10.84
CA ASN A 386 -5.19 13.06 11.74
C ASN A 386 -4.06 13.37 12.73
N SER A 387 -3.32 14.44 12.45
CA SER A 387 -2.21 14.90 13.30
C SER A 387 -2.63 15.32 14.70
N VAL A 388 -3.87 15.82 14.89
CA VAL A 388 -4.41 16.15 16.22
C VAL A 388 -4.67 14.87 17.01
N TYR A 389 -5.14 13.81 16.36
CA TYR A 389 -5.29 12.50 16.99
C TYR A 389 -3.93 11.94 17.42
N ALA A 390 -2.94 11.93 16.54
CA ALA A 390 -1.59 11.46 16.85
C ALA A 390 -0.99 12.22 18.04
N PHE A 391 -1.04 13.55 18.01
CA PHE A 391 -0.62 14.40 19.13
C PHE A 391 -1.33 14.06 20.45
N ILE A 392 -2.65 13.82 20.43
CA ILE A 392 -3.38 13.42 21.64
C ILE A 392 -2.85 12.09 22.19
N GLN A 393 -2.59 11.12 21.32
CA GLN A 393 -2.07 9.82 21.77
C GLN A 393 -0.66 9.93 22.33
N ASP A 394 0.20 10.74 21.72
CA ASP A 394 1.61 10.84 22.07
C ASP A 394 1.81 11.74 23.28
N MET A 395 1.23 12.95 23.26
CA MET A 395 1.60 14.04 24.17
C MET A 395 0.56 14.34 25.24
N VAL A 396 -0.66 13.78 25.17
CA VAL A 396 -1.75 14.18 26.07
C VAL A 396 -2.09 13.07 27.07
N GLU A 397 -2.13 13.43 28.35
CA GLU A 397 -2.64 12.61 29.43
C GLU A 397 -4.01 13.12 29.89
N PHE A 398 -4.97 12.20 30.08
CA PHE A 398 -6.30 12.52 30.60
C PHE A 398 -6.35 12.31 32.11
N CYS A 399 -6.31 13.40 32.89
CA CYS A 399 -6.32 13.35 34.36
C CYS A 399 -7.70 13.63 35.01
N GLY A 400 -8.79 13.63 34.22
CA GLY A 400 -10.17 13.81 34.71
C GLY A 400 -10.53 15.27 35.03
N ASP A 401 -11.82 15.59 35.21
CA ASP A 401 -12.31 16.97 35.40
C ASP A 401 -12.09 17.47 36.85
N THR A 402 -10.83 17.63 37.24
CA THR A 402 -10.43 18.29 38.49
C THR A 402 -10.00 19.74 38.21
N ARG A 403 -10.12 20.62 39.20
CA ARG A 403 -9.78 22.05 39.04
C ARG A 403 -8.31 22.29 38.71
N ASP A 404 -7.44 21.35 39.05
CA ASP A 404 -5.99 21.47 38.91
C ASP A 404 -5.45 20.67 37.70
N CYS A 405 -6.32 19.92 37.01
CA CYS A 405 -6.00 19.21 35.78
C CYS A 405 -6.41 20.09 34.58
N TYR A 406 -5.52 21.00 34.18
CA TYR A 406 -5.69 21.78 32.96
C TYR A 406 -4.36 22.08 32.26
N THR A 407 -4.45 22.38 30.97
CA THR A 407 -3.38 23.00 30.19
C THR A 407 -3.90 24.29 29.55
N PRO A 408 -3.17 25.41 29.62
CA PRO A 408 -3.49 26.62 28.88
C PRO A 408 -3.70 26.34 27.39
N LYS A 409 -4.72 26.96 26.80
CA LYS A 409 -5.12 26.68 25.41
C LYS A 409 -3.99 26.97 24.42
N ASP A 410 -3.28 28.08 24.65
CA ASP A 410 -2.20 28.50 23.76
C ASP A 410 -0.95 27.63 23.92
N GLU A 411 -0.66 27.19 25.15
CA GLU A 411 0.43 26.24 25.46
C GLU A 411 0.18 24.87 24.83
N LEU A 412 -1.05 24.35 24.93
CA LEU A 412 -1.41 23.08 24.31
C LEU A 412 -1.27 23.13 22.78
N TYR A 413 -1.61 24.27 22.16
CA TYR A 413 -1.43 24.44 20.72
C TYR A 413 0.05 24.62 20.34
N ALA A 414 0.84 25.32 21.16
CA ALA A 414 2.28 25.45 20.95
C ALA A 414 2.95 24.08 20.98
N ALA A 415 2.67 23.27 22.01
CA ALA A 415 3.15 21.89 22.11
C ALA A 415 2.72 21.02 20.91
N TYR A 416 1.51 21.22 20.39
CA TYR A 416 1.07 20.56 19.16
C TYR A 416 1.87 21.00 17.92
N ALA A 417 2.12 22.31 17.78
CA ALA A 417 2.89 22.84 16.66
C ALA A 417 4.34 22.35 16.70
N ASP A 418 4.95 22.31 17.88
CA ASP A 418 6.30 21.80 18.12
C ASP A 418 6.35 20.30 17.82
N TRP A 419 5.43 19.51 18.38
CA TRP A 419 5.32 18.07 18.08
C TRP A 419 5.15 17.81 16.57
N CYS A 420 4.36 18.63 15.88
CA CYS A 420 4.21 18.53 14.43
C CYS A 420 5.52 18.80 13.68
N ALA A 421 6.29 19.80 14.10
CA ALA A 421 7.60 20.08 13.52
C ALA A 421 8.59 18.93 13.76
N ASP A 422 8.62 18.38 14.97
CA ASP A 422 9.49 17.26 15.34
C ASP A 422 9.15 15.95 14.59
N ASN A 423 7.92 15.82 14.09
CA ASN A 423 7.44 14.64 13.37
C ASN A 423 7.28 14.86 11.85
N ASP A 424 7.83 15.94 11.29
CA ASP A 424 7.69 16.31 9.86
C ASP A 424 6.23 16.41 9.36
N VAL A 425 5.30 16.78 10.26
CA VAL A 425 3.87 16.93 9.97
C VAL A 425 3.50 18.41 9.89
N THR A 426 2.73 18.79 8.86
CA THR A 426 2.20 20.16 8.79
C THR A 426 1.09 20.39 9.82
N ALA A 427 1.31 21.32 10.75
CA ALA A 427 0.33 21.68 11.76
C ALA A 427 -0.93 22.33 11.15
N VAL A 428 -2.11 21.95 11.64
CA VAL A 428 -3.35 22.66 11.29
C VAL A 428 -3.47 23.97 12.09
N SER A 429 -4.25 24.94 11.59
CA SER A 429 -4.44 26.20 12.32
C SER A 429 -5.03 26.00 13.72
N GLN A 430 -4.71 26.91 14.65
CA GLN A 430 -5.21 26.83 16.04
C GLN A 430 -6.74 26.69 16.13
N THR A 431 -7.49 27.32 15.23
CA THR A 431 -8.95 27.18 15.15
C THR A 431 -9.36 25.74 14.79
N LYS A 432 -8.73 25.14 13.76
CA LYS A 432 -8.98 23.75 13.37
C LYS A 432 -8.55 22.78 14.45
N PHE A 433 -7.37 22.97 15.04
CA PHE A 433 -6.88 22.19 16.18
C PHE A 433 -7.89 22.23 17.32
N THR A 434 -8.36 23.40 17.72
CA THR A 434 -9.32 23.56 18.82
C THR A 434 -10.63 22.79 18.54
N GLN A 435 -11.15 22.88 17.33
CA GLN A 435 -12.37 22.16 16.93
C GLN A 435 -12.17 20.65 16.95
N GLU A 436 -11.06 20.19 16.39
CA GLU A 436 -10.76 18.77 16.25
C GLU A 436 -10.38 18.12 17.58
N PHE A 437 -9.59 18.80 18.40
CA PHE A 437 -9.27 18.39 19.76
C PHE A 437 -10.55 18.22 20.58
N LYS A 438 -11.49 19.16 20.50
CA LYS A 438 -12.81 19.04 21.16
C LYS A 438 -13.57 17.80 20.68
N ARG A 439 -13.57 17.57 19.36
CA ARG A 439 -14.28 16.45 18.72
C ARG A 439 -13.72 15.10 19.16
N LEU A 440 -12.39 14.98 19.22
CA LEU A 440 -11.67 13.74 19.54
C LEU A 440 -11.67 13.42 21.04
N THR A 441 -11.57 14.44 21.90
CA THR A 441 -11.55 14.26 23.36
C THR A 441 -12.96 14.12 23.96
N GLY A 442 -13.99 14.65 23.31
CA GLY A 442 -15.38 14.53 23.76
C GLY A 442 -15.57 15.09 25.17
N SER A 443 -16.14 14.29 26.07
CA SER A 443 -16.35 14.68 27.48
C SER A 443 -15.07 14.64 28.33
N LYS A 444 -13.96 14.08 27.82
CA LYS A 444 -12.71 13.96 28.57
C LYS A 444 -11.97 15.30 28.70
N ALA A 445 -12.24 16.26 27.83
CA ALA A 445 -11.65 17.59 27.91
C ALA A 445 -12.69 18.69 27.69
N ARG A 446 -12.62 19.78 28.47
CA ARG A 446 -13.53 20.93 28.31
C ARG A 446 -12.79 22.26 28.27
N LEU A 447 -13.22 23.13 27.36
CA LEU A 447 -12.77 24.52 27.33
C LEU A 447 -13.33 25.29 28.52
N GLY A 448 -12.48 26.02 29.21
CA GLY A 448 -12.89 26.92 30.28
C GLY A 448 -11.92 28.08 30.46
N LYS A 449 -11.96 28.71 31.63
CA LYS A 449 -11.11 29.85 31.96
C LYS A 449 -10.64 29.75 33.41
N VAL A 450 -9.35 30.00 33.63
CA VAL A 450 -8.74 30.10 34.97
C VAL A 450 -8.25 31.53 35.16
N ARG A 451 -8.23 31.99 36.41
CA ARG A 451 -7.67 33.29 36.77
C ARG A 451 -6.33 33.07 37.48
N GLU A 452 -5.24 33.41 36.80
CA GLU A 452 -3.87 33.35 37.33
C GLU A 452 -3.28 34.75 37.30
N GLY A 453 -2.69 35.21 38.42
CA GLY A 453 -2.05 36.53 38.49
C GLY A 453 -2.96 37.72 38.12
N GLY A 454 -4.28 37.58 38.28
CA GLY A 454 -5.27 38.59 37.90
C GLY A 454 -5.73 38.57 36.44
N LYS A 455 -5.04 37.82 35.55
CA LYS A 455 -5.38 37.64 34.14
C LYS A 455 -6.28 36.41 33.94
N LEU A 456 -7.26 36.54 33.06
CA LEU A 456 -8.19 35.46 32.72
C LEU A 456 -7.67 34.68 31.50
N THR A 457 -7.18 33.46 31.70
CA THR A 457 -6.57 32.63 30.66
C THR A 457 -7.52 31.52 30.22
N ARG A 458 -7.60 31.24 28.92
CA ARG A 458 -8.40 30.12 28.40
C ARG A 458 -7.61 28.83 28.57
N VAL A 459 -8.25 27.80 29.08
CA VAL A 459 -7.61 26.50 29.38
C VAL A 459 -8.46 25.35 28.86
N TRP A 460 -7.82 24.20 28.67
CA TRP A 460 -8.47 22.90 28.54
C TRP A 460 -8.39 22.16 29.86
N TYR A 461 -9.52 21.96 30.52
CA TYR A 461 -9.60 21.09 31.70
C TYR A 461 -9.66 19.63 31.28
N GLY A 462 -9.20 18.74 32.16
CA GLY A 462 -9.24 17.28 31.96
C GLY A 462 -8.00 16.70 31.28
N VAL A 463 -7.05 17.55 30.90
CA VAL A 463 -5.85 17.18 30.13
C VAL A 463 -4.59 17.83 30.69
N ARG A 464 -3.47 17.13 30.54
CA ARG A 464 -2.10 17.62 30.74
C ARG A 464 -1.19 17.14 29.61
N LEU A 465 -0.06 17.82 29.42
CA LEU A 465 1.01 17.36 28.54
C LEU A 465 1.85 16.32 29.28
N LYS A 466 2.21 15.24 28.59
CA LYS A 466 3.22 14.28 29.04
C LYS A 466 4.58 14.96 28.89
N TYR A 467 5.22 15.30 30.01
CA TYR A 467 6.62 15.74 29.98
C TYR A 467 7.50 14.50 30.18
N GLU A 468 8.38 14.18 29.23
CA GLU A 468 9.47 13.25 29.50
C GLU A 468 10.43 13.93 30.47
N VAL A 469 10.62 13.30 31.64
CA VAL A 469 11.77 13.60 32.48
C VAL A 469 12.95 12.95 31.76
N ALA A 470 13.85 13.74 31.18
CA ALA A 470 15.12 13.22 30.72
C ALA A 470 15.85 12.65 31.95
N GLU A 471 16.02 11.33 32.02
CA GLU A 471 16.99 10.74 32.94
C GLU A 471 18.37 11.20 32.48
N GLU A 472 19.00 12.08 33.25
CA GLU A 472 20.41 12.41 33.09
C GLU A 472 21.22 11.13 33.32
N GLU A 473 21.73 10.50 32.26
CA GLU A 473 22.77 9.49 32.39
C GLU A 473 23.99 10.15 33.05
N GLU A 474 24.36 9.69 34.25
CA GLU A 474 25.60 10.14 34.90
C GLU A 474 26.80 9.89 33.95
N PRO A 475 27.68 10.89 33.76
CA PRO A 475 28.84 10.71 32.89
C PRO A 475 29.76 9.64 33.49
N VAL A 476 29.92 8.55 32.73
CA VAL A 476 30.88 7.47 33.00
C VAL A 476 32.26 8.07 33.26
N GLY A 477 32.75 7.86 34.48
CA GLY A 477 33.93 8.50 35.03
C GLY A 477 35.21 8.23 34.23
N LEU A 478 36.01 9.30 34.08
CA LEU A 478 37.44 9.26 33.77
C LEU A 478 38.20 8.48 34.86
N GLN A 479 38.20 7.16 34.78
CA GLN A 479 39.12 6.29 35.55
C GLN A 479 39.91 5.32 34.67
N GLN A 480 39.82 5.40 33.34
CA GLN A 480 40.53 4.49 32.42
C GLN A 480 41.79 5.06 31.75
N TYR A 481 42.37 6.15 32.27
CA TYR A 481 43.57 6.78 31.66
C TYR A 481 44.87 6.68 32.48
N LEU A 482 44.92 5.86 33.54
CA LEU A 482 46.17 5.64 34.28
C LEU A 482 46.36 4.16 34.60
N GLU A 483 46.89 3.39 33.65
CA GLU A 483 47.63 2.16 33.93
C GLU A 483 48.57 1.80 32.76
N VAL A 484 49.61 2.61 32.59
CA VAL A 484 50.88 2.15 32.02
C VAL A 484 51.94 2.36 33.08
N ARG A 485 52.23 1.31 33.86
CA ARG A 485 53.57 0.90 34.31
C ARG A 485 53.49 -0.26 35.31
N GLY A 486 53.98 -1.40 34.82
CA GLY A 486 54.61 -2.54 35.51
C GLY A 486 54.39 -2.75 37.01
N THR A 487 53.83 -3.91 37.34
CA THR A 487 54.11 -4.67 38.57
C THR A 487 55.60 -5.03 38.68
N PRO A 488 56.12 -5.17 39.90
CA PRO A 488 56.32 -6.53 40.39
C PRO A 488 55.79 -6.79 41.81
N GLU A 489 55.50 -8.07 42.02
CA GLU A 489 55.03 -8.76 43.21
C GLU A 489 55.92 -8.55 44.45
N THR A 490 55.33 -8.60 45.65
CA THR A 490 55.75 -9.50 46.75
C THR A 490 54.84 -9.38 47.99
N GLU A 491 54.26 -10.53 48.36
CA GLU A 491 54.23 -11.14 49.69
C GLU A 491 53.72 -10.41 50.96
N THR A 492 52.72 -11.06 51.56
CA THR A 492 52.58 -11.49 52.98
C THR A 492 51.85 -10.63 54.04
N LYS A 493 50.88 -11.33 54.67
CA LYS A 493 50.54 -11.46 56.10
C LYS A 493 49.54 -10.50 56.78
N ASP A 494 48.47 -11.15 57.27
CA ASP A 494 47.91 -11.14 58.64
C ASP A 494 47.84 -9.82 59.41
N HIS A 495 46.63 -9.40 59.81
CA HIS A 495 46.20 -9.42 61.21
C HIS A 495 44.74 -8.93 61.42
N GLU A 496 44.20 -9.42 62.54
CA GLU A 496 42.84 -9.33 63.08
C GLU A 496 42.44 -7.95 63.67
N ASP A 497 41.12 -7.85 63.88
CA ASP A 497 40.44 -7.37 65.09
C ASP A 497 40.02 -5.88 65.28
N ARG A 498 38.69 -5.77 65.49
CA ARG A 498 37.93 -5.00 66.52
C ARG A 498 37.54 -3.53 66.34
N HIS A 499 36.23 -3.33 66.59
CA HIS A 499 35.51 -2.23 67.30
C HIS A 499 35.78 -0.79 66.80
N GLU A 500 34.83 0.14 66.69
CA GLU A 500 33.81 0.53 67.65
C GLU A 500 32.93 1.67 67.06
N SER A 501 31.73 1.82 67.65
CA SER A 501 30.96 3.07 67.84
C SER A 501 30.32 3.81 66.66
N ARG A 502 29.00 3.96 66.83
CA ARG A 502 28.04 4.83 66.15
C ARG A 502 27.72 6.00 67.11
N PRO A 503 27.51 7.23 66.62
CA PRO A 503 26.68 8.19 67.35
C PRO A 503 25.43 8.60 66.55
N GLU A 504 24.34 8.77 67.29
CA GLU A 504 23.11 9.46 66.90
C GLU A 504 23.29 10.97 67.07
N GLU A 505 22.79 11.79 66.14
CA GLU A 505 22.37 13.20 66.35
C GLU A 505 21.38 13.56 65.24
N LEU A 506 20.07 13.66 65.55
CA LEU A 506 19.32 14.87 65.92
C LEU A 506 18.99 15.81 64.73
N ALA A 507 17.69 15.89 64.48
CA ALA A 507 17.04 16.60 63.39
C ALA A 507 17.20 18.13 63.47
N GLN A 508 17.48 18.74 62.32
CA GLN A 508 17.18 20.15 62.03
C GLN A 508 16.49 20.23 60.66
N THR A 509 15.31 20.85 60.64
CA THR A 509 14.52 21.17 59.44
C THR A 509 15.25 22.19 58.56
N PRO A 510 15.36 21.98 57.23
CA PRO A 510 15.91 23.00 56.34
C PRO A 510 14.85 24.02 55.93
N ASP A 511 15.29 25.25 56.02
CA ASP A 511 14.72 26.50 55.56
C ASP A 511 14.35 26.47 54.07
N LYS A 512 13.34 27.27 53.68
CA LYS A 512 12.89 27.41 52.28
C LYS A 512 13.89 28.27 51.50
N THR A 513 14.75 27.66 50.71
CA THR A 513 15.45 28.34 49.60
C THR A 513 14.62 28.27 48.31
N PRO A 514 14.53 29.36 47.51
CA PRO A 514 13.86 29.33 46.22
C PRO A 514 14.67 28.49 45.21
N SER A 515 13.95 27.73 44.37
CA SER A 515 14.51 26.91 43.29
C SER A 515 15.38 27.72 42.33
N PRO A 516 16.46 27.13 41.76
CA PRO A 516 17.35 27.83 40.83
C PRO A 516 16.65 28.09 39.48
N PRO A 517 17.04 29.15 38.74
CA PRO A 517 16.53 29.42 37.41
C PRO A 517 16.98 28.36 36.41
N LEU A 518 16.16 28.10 35.38
CA LEU A 518 16.45 27.20 34.26
C LEU A 518 17.85 27.46 33.67
N ALA A 519 18.60 26.38 33.38
CA ALA A 519 19.87 26.46 32.68
C ALA A 519 19.66 27.03 31.26
N LYS A 520 20.45 28.05 30.90
CA LYS A 520 20.46 28.59 29.53
C LYS A 520 21.00 27.55 28.55
N PRO A 521 20.54 27.52 27.27
CA PRO A 521 21.15 26.68 26.24
C PRO A 521 22.65 26.99 26.10
N GLU A 522 23.48 25.97 25.87
CA GLU A 522 24.92 26.17 25.67
C GLU A 522 25.18 27.13 24.49
N ALA A 523 26.14 28.04 24.67
CA ALA A 523 26.50 29.04 23.67
C ALA A 523 26.80 28.45 22.28
N THR A 524 27.39 27.25 22.26
CA THR A 524 27.72 26.50 21.04
C THR A 524 26.47 26.08 20.25
N THR A 525 25.38 25.71 20.94
CA THR A 525 24.10 25.34 20.32
C THR A 525 23.42 26.55 19.69
N ILE A 526 23.46 27.70 20.36
CA ILE A 526 22.86 28.94 19.87
C ILE A 526 23.59 29.42 18.61
N VAL A 527 24.92 29.52 18.64
CA VAL A 527 25.75 29.93 17.49
C VAL A 527 25.61 28.95 16.33
N GLY A 528 25.59 27.64 16.59
CA GLY A 528 25.39 26.61 15.57
C GLY A 528 24.02 26.71 14.88
N ARG A 529 22.93 26.96 15.63
CA ARG A 529 21.60 27.17 15.06
C ARG A 529 21.53 28.41 14.18
N ILE A 530 22.16 29.51 14.60
CA ILE A 530 22.21 30.75 13.79
C ILE A 530 22.86 30.47 12.43
N LEU A 531 23.99 29.73 12.42
CA LEU A 531 24.71 29.36 11.20
C LEU A 531 23.91 28.39 10.31
N ILE A 532 23.23 27.40 10.88
CA ILE A 532 22.36 26.46 10.11
C ILE A 532 21.20 27.20 9.43
N VAL A 533 20.58 28.14 10.14
CA VAL A 533 19.39 28.85 9.64
C VAL A 533 19.77 29.92 8.61
N LYS A 534 20.87 30.65 8.82
CA LYS A 534 21.27 31.76 7.95
C LYS A 534 22.28 31.38 6.86
N GLY A 535 22.91 30.21 6.96
CA GLY A 535 24.00 29.80 6.08
C GLY A 535 25.29 30.58 6.38
N CYS A 536 26.03 30.96 5.34
CA CYS A 536 27.25 31.75 5.48
C CYS A 536 26.94 33.18 5.95
N VAL A 537 27.48 33.58 7.11
CA VAL A 537 27.25 34.91 7.70
C VAL A 537 28.55 35.59 8.09
N GLU A 538 28.61 36.91 7.92
CA GLU A 538 29.71 37.73 8.42
C GLU A 538 29.74 37.75 9.95
N GLU A 539 30.94 37.89 10.52
CA GLU A 539 31.19 37.90 11.97
C GLU A 539 30.27 38.87 12.73
N SER A 540 30.15 40.10 12.22
CA SER A 540 29.34 41.17 12.82
C SER A 540 27.87 40.79 12.93
N VAL A 541 27.33 40.11 11.91
CA VAL A 541 25.93 39.68 11.84
C VAL A 541 25.69 38.47 12.76
N LEU A 542 26.66 37.56 12.83
CA LEU A 542 26.59 36.40 13.72
C LEU A 542 26.53 36.84 15.19
N PHE A 543 27.36 37.80 15.59
CA PHE A 543 27.39 38.29 16.98
C PHE A 543 26.19 39.16 17.32
N GLU A 544 25.67 39.98 16.41
CA GLU A 544 24.42 40.72 16.63
C GLU A 544 23.23 39.77 16.87
N GLU A 545 23.18 38.65 16.15
CA GLU A 545 22.12 37.66 16.32
C GLU A 545 22.29 36.83 17.60
N ALA A 546 23.54 36.53 17.98
CA ALA A 546 23.85 35.86 19.24
C ALA A 546 23.46 36.72 20.45
N GLU A 547 23.70 38.04 20.40
CA GLU A 547 23.28 38.98 21.45
C GLU A 547 21.75 39.02 21.62
N LYS A 548 20.98 38.97 20.52
CA LYS A 548 19.50 38.88 20.57
C LYS A 548 19.01 37.60 21.25
N GLN A 549 19.83 36.55 21.26
CA GLN A 549 19.56 35.27 21.92
C GLN A 549 20.15 35.20 23.35
N GLY A 550 20.66 36.31 23.87
CA GLY A 550 21.10 36.44 25.26
C GLY A 550 22.53 35.97 25.55
N LEU A 551 23.37 35.86 24.52
CA LEU A 551 24.82 35.64 24.62
C LEU A 551 25.57 36.97 24.70
N THR A 552 26.65 37.00 25.47
CA THR A 552 27.68 38.04 25.37
C THR A 552 28.57 37.77 24.16
N LYS A 553 29.24 38.83 23.67
CA LYS A 553 30.19 38.70 22.56
C LYS A 553 31.28 37.65 22.84
N ASP A 554 31.85 37.64 24.05
CA ASP A 554 32.89 36.67 24.44
C ASP A 554 32.37 35.21 24.43
N GLU A 555 31.12 34.98 24.84
CA GLU A 555 30.49 33.65 24.79
C GLU A 555 30.23 33.20 23.35
N ALA A 556 29.85 34.13 22.47
CA ALA A 556 29.64 33.85 21.05
C ALA A 556 30.97 33.57 20.32
N GLU A 557 32.04 34.32 20.64
CA GLU A 557 33.39 34.10 20.12
C GLU A 557 33.95 32.74 20.56
N ALA A 558 33.83 32.39 21.84
CA ALA A 558 34.26 31.10 22.37
C ALA A 558 33.48 29.93 21.74
N ALA A 559 32.17 30.10 21.53
CA ALA A 559 31.32 29.12 20.86
C ALA A 559 31.71 28.93 19.38
N LEU A 560 31.97 30.03 18.66
CA LEU A 560 32.40 29.99 17.27
C LEU A 560 33.77 29.31 17.12
N ALA A 561 34.74 29.68 17.95
CA ALA A 561 36.07 29.05 17.97
C ALA A 561 35.99 27.54 18.25
N LYS A 562 35.10 27.13 19.17
CA LYS A 562 34.84 25.71 19.45
C LYS A 562 34.25 24.99 18.23
N LEU A 563 33.28 25.57 17.54
CA LEU A 563 32.68 25.00 16.32
C LEU A 563 33.69 24.86 15.17
N ILE A 564 34.58 25.84 15.01
CA ILE A 564 35.68 25.79 14.02
C ILE A 564 36.67 24.68 14.39
N SER A 565 37.04 24.55 15.66
CA SER A 565 37.94 23.49 16.14
C SER A 565 37.37 22.08 15.94
N LEU A 566 36.04 21.95 15.97
CA LEU A 566 35.32 20.70 15.70
C LEU A 566 35.12 20.42 14.21
N GLY A 567 35.53 21.34 13.32
CA GLY A 567 35.37 21.21 11.87
C GLY A 567 33.93 21.34 11.38
N LEU A 568 33.03 21.85 12.21
CA LEU A 568 31.59 22.05 11.91
C LEU A 568 31.31 23.38 11.22
N VAL A 569 32.26 24.32 11.29
CA VAL A 569 32.18 25.64 10.68
C VAL A 569 33.50 25.92 9.98
N GLU A 570 33.42 26.50 8.78
CA GLU A 570 34.59 26.96 8.03
C GLU A 570 34.62 28.47 7.84
N GLU A 571 35.83 29.01 7.83
CA GLU A 571 36.11 30.40 7.52
C GLU A 571 36.28 30.58 6.01
N VAL A 572 35.39 31.36 5.41
CA VAL A 572 35.37 31.64 3.97
C VAL A 572 35.68 33.12 3.73
N PRO A 573 36.75 33.44 2.97
CA PRO A 573 37.04 34.82 2.60
C PRO A 573 35.94 35.40 1.69
N TYR A 574 35.39 36.56 2.03
CA TYR A 574 34.37 37.24 1.22
C TYR A 574 34.71 38.74 1.09
N GLY A 575 35.41 39.11 0.01
CA GLY A 575 35.81 40.51 -0.20
C GLY A 575 36.84 40.99 0.83
N SER A 576 36.51 42.01 1.62
CA SER A 576 37.34 42.52 2.73
C SER A 576 36.94 41.97 4.10
N THR A 577 35.99 41.04 4.16
CA THR A 577 35.45 40.43 5.39
C THR A 577 35.60 38.90 5.37
N THR A 578 35.42 38.28 6.53
CA THR A 578 35.37 36.81 6.68
C THR A 578 33.93 36.39 6.96
N GLN A 579 33.46 35.36 6.26
CA GLN A 579 32.20 34.70 6.54
C GLN A 579 32.43 33.35 7.21
N TYR A 580 31.52 32.97 8.10
CA TYR A 580 31.49 31.67 8.75
C TYR A 580 30.36 30.85 8.15
N CYS A 581 30.70 29.70 7.58
CA CYS A 581 29.76 28.81 6.91
C CYS A 581 29.65 27.48 7.67
N PRO A 582 28.43 26.95 7.92
CA PRO A 582 28.28 25.60 8.44
C PRO A 582 28.75 24.58 7.39
N LYS A 583 29.44 23.53 7.84
CA LYS A 583 29.92 22.41 7.00
C LYS A 583 28.91 21.28 6.88
#